data_AF-A0A0D2HA64-F1
#
_entry.id   AF-A0A0D2HA64-F1
#
_cell.length_a   1.000
_cell.length_b   1.000
_cell.length_c   1.000
_cell.angle_alpha   90.00
_cell.angle_beta   90.00
_cell.angle_gamma   90.00
#
_symmetry.space_group_name_H-M   'P 1'
#
loop_
_entity.id
_entity.type
_entity.pdbx_description
1 polymer ?
#
loop_
_entity_poly.entity_id
_entity_poly.type
_entity_poly.pdbx_seq_one_letter_code
_entity_poly.pdbx_strand_id
1 'polypeptide(L)'
;MRGRVGAGRSASRNQAPSGAESEADYMHYHHLNAPVTAVQSMESTSPHSDVALRSVSHDASGIQRGQAWPESVGMLAPPSDETSDIVSELFKDESQARFLFASYFEGGNPYIPMFDPIVDTFDSLRTRSPFCLIAILFIALKQTSHILHGASIDLQTKVREACLQEARRWVFDSIFEHPTLETVQAMTLLAANAEKSWLAIGHAHQMALELGLDCALHELVGEEPLITERRNFHIGSRKARTWCILYHIERELAVGTARKPRIRELDKALLRPYLDLPVSYPSDMRFISTIEIVQLRSDIQSRLESATSVSTISESILQEFEQKAQEWFQYWDTRFKAYNVDEDSLNRISLLTQKNYSRITICCTILGRLHKNANTPCLAVMDEVVRRTAETISDQLDVVSRSKSYRWHFRWAPTYSALMLTFSLVLALQLANRWPGHLDKAQTERQVRSVLGLLEMHPYQSLVLQVRRMLERSAEEGLPWQQRLATWPVEEPKRGASMQSSRQHNPPLEMQAPVNSSEDGGVLQHTECTDSSNPELENLDWLSGGSILGNWTLLELGNSMSYDMSMFGGNGAI
;
A
#
# COMPACT_ATOMS: atom_id res chain seq x y z
N MET A 1 -36.69 63.08 -49.77
CA MET A 1 -35.58 62.37 -50.40
C MET A 1 -34.98 61.39 -49.39
N ARG A 2 -34.53 60.23 -49.89
CA ARG A 2 -34.17 58.96 -49.22
C ARG A 2 -33.12 59.14 -48.10
N GLY A 3 -33.00 58.32 -47.06
CA GLY A 3 -33.42 56.93 -46.91
C GLY A 3 -33.52 56.47 -45.45
N ARG A 4 -34.16 55.30 -45.29
CA ARG A 4 -34.71 54.68 -44.08
C ARG A 4 -33.68 53.72 -43.50
N VAL A 5 -33.32 53.87 -42.22
CA VAL A 5 -32.48 52.92 -41.48
C VAL A 5 -33.37 51.79 -40.95
N GLY A 6 -33.04 50.57 -41.34
CA GLY A 6 -33.79 49.35 -41.06
C GLY A 6 -33.51 48.76 -39.69
N ALA A 7 -34.56 48.19 -39.10
CA ALA A 7 -34.56 47.41 -37.87
C ALA A 7 -33.81 46.08 -38.06
N GLY A 8 -32.84 45.80 -37.19
CA GLY A 8 -32.11 44.54 -37.09
C GLY A 8 -32.45 43.84 -35.77
N ARG A 9 -32.99 42.63 -35.88
CA ARG A 9 -33.43 41.73 -34.81
C ARG A 9 -32.32 41.41 -33.81
N SER A 10 -32.69 41.43 -32.53
CA SER A 10 -31.93 40.88 -31.39
C SER A 10 -31.83 39.36 -31.50
N ALA A 11 -30.64 38.86 -31.81
CA ALA A 11 -30.29 37.45 -31.65
C ALA A 11 -29.78 37.23 -30.22
N SER A 12 -30.54 36.45 -29.45
CA SER A 12 -30.13 35.87 -28.17
C SER A 12 -28.82 35.10 -28.36
N ARG A 13 -27.74 35.61 -27.75
CA ARG A 13 -26.44 34.95 -27.71
C ARG A 13 -26.49 33.91 -26.59
N ASN A 14 -26.61 32.64 -26.96
CA ASN A 14 -26.39 31.50 -26.08
C ASN A 14 -25.06 31.70 -25.33
N GLN A 15 -25.15 31.88 -24.02
CA GLN A 15 -24.00 31.77 -23.11
C GLN A 15 -23.68 30.28 -22.98
N ALA A 16 -22.51 29.88 -23.47
CA ALA A 16 -21.93 28.58 -23.18
C ALA A 16 -21.62 28.50 -21.67
N PRO A 17 -21.75 27.33 -21.03
CA PRO A 17 -21.41 27.18 -19.63
C PRO A 17 -19.89 27.35 -19.48
N SER A 18 -19.47 28.21 -18.55
CA SER A 18 -18.09 28.30 -18.09
C SER A 18 -17.64 26.92 -17.60
N GLY A 19 -16.61 26.35 -18.25
CA GLY A 19 -16.06 25.05 -17.91
C GLY A 19 -15.49 25.05 -16.49
N ALA A 20 -16.13 24.30 -15.60
CA ALA A 20 -15.47 23.80 -14.39
C ALA A 20 -14.45 22.76 -14.86
N GLU A 21 -13.19 23.18 -14.99
CA GLU A 21 -12.06 22.26 -15.20
C GLU A 21 -12.03 21.26 -14.05
N SER A 22 -11.97 19.97 -14.40
CA SER A 22 -12.06 18.85 -13.47
C SER A 22 -10.89 18.87 -12.48
N GLU A 23 -11.17 19.33 -11.26
CA GLU A 23 -10.27 19.30 -10.08
C GLU A 23 -9.91 17.86 -9.65
N ALA A 24 -10.50 16.85 -10.29
CA ALA A 24 -10.51 15.45 -9.86
C ALA A 24 -9.20 14.67 -10.01
N ASP A 25 -8.16 15.22 -10.65
CA ASP A 25 -6.92 14.48 -10.93
C ASP A 25 -5.66 15.07 -10.26
N TYR A 26 -5.83 16.12 -9.47
CA TYR A 26 -4.77 16.62 -8.61
C TYR A 26 -4.84 15.94 -7.25
N MET A 27 -3.70 15.44 -6.74
CA MET A 27 -3.66 15.07 -5.30
C MET A 27 -4.05 16.30 -4.49
N HIS A 28 -5.21 16.20 -3.86
CA HIS A 28 -5.70 17.23 -2.95
C HIS A 28 -4.75 17.31 -1.74
N TYR A 29 -4.50 18.51 -1.21
CA TYR A 29 -3.71 18.70 0.01
C TYR A 29 -4.19 17.84 1.18
N HIS A 30 -5.48 17.43 1.17
CA HIS A 30 -6.06 16.52 2.15
C HIS A 30 -5.46 15.11 2.13
N HIS A 31 -4.87 14.67 1.02
CA HIS A 31 -4.27 13.33 0.88
C HIS A 31 -2.74 13.30 1.01
N LEU A 32 -2.07 14.46 1.20
CA LEU A 32 -0.61 14.49 1.35
C LEU A 32 -0.10 13.67 2.54
N ASN A 33 -0.93 13.52 3.57
CA ASN A 33 -0.61 12.73 4.77
C ASN A 33 -0.90 11.23 4.59
N ALA A 34 -1.44 10.83 3.44
CA ALA A 34 -1.88 9.48 3.14
C ALA A 34 -1.33 9.05 1.75
N PRO A 35 -0.01 8.82 1.61
CA PRO A 35 0.60 8.71 0.29
C PRO A 35 0.02 7.63 -0.62
N VAL A 36 -0.31 6.46 -0.06
CA VAL A 36 -0.94 5.36 -0.78
C VAL A 36 -2.37 5.74 -1.18
N THR A 37 -3.15 6.30 -0.25
CA THR A 37 -4.51 6.77 -0.55
C THR A 37 -4.50 7.86 -1.60
N ALA A 38 -3.51 8.75 -1.59
CA ALA A 38 -3.39 9.81 -2.58
C ALA A 38 -3.23 9.23 -3.99
N VAL A 39 -2.34 8.25 -4.16
CA VAL A 39 -2.13 7.54 -5.43
C VAL A 39 -3.39 6.76 -5.83
N GLN A 40 -3.98 6.00 -4.90
CA GLN A 40 -5.20 5.22 -5.17
C GLN A 40 -6.41 6.11 -5.52
N SER A 41 -6.54 7.29 -4.91
CA SER A 41 -7.64 8.23 -5.22
C SER A 41 -7.60 8.77 -6.65
N MET A 42 -6.41 8.77 -7.27
CA MET A 42 -6.23 9.14 -8.68
C MET A 42 -6.66 8.03 -9.65
N GLU A 43 -6.86 6.80 -9.16
CA GLU A 43 -7.45 5.71 -9.95
C GLU A 43 -8.97 5.80 -10.00
N SER A 44 -9.59 6.31 -8.93
CA SER A 44 -11.04 6.28 -8.73
C SER A 44 -11.76 7.49 -9.33
N THR A 45 -11.64 7.70 -10.65
CA THR A 45 -12.49 8.66 -11.40
C THR A 45 -13.88 8.09 -11.77
N SER A 46 -14.40 7.16 -10.95
CA SER A 46 -15.77 6.65 -11.05
C SER A 46 -16.59 7.09 -9.82
N PRO A 47 -17.78 7.72 -9.99
CA PRO A 47 -18.54 8.43 -8.94
C PRO A 47 -19.19 7.55 -7.84
N HIS A 48 -18.71 6.32 -7.61
CA HIS A 48 -19.30 5.36 -6.67
C HIS A 48 -18.36 4.87 -5.55
N SER A 49 -17.11 5.32 -5.49
CA SER A 49 -16.09 4.79 -4.56
C SER A 49 -16.07 5.43 -3.15
N ASP A 50 -16.73 6.57 -2.94
CA ASP A 50 -16.69 7.36 -1.71
C ASP A 50 -17.42 6.75 -0.49
N VAL A 51 -18.13 5.64 -0.67
CA VAL A 51 -19.00 5.06 0.38
C VAL A 51 -18.26 4.05 1.27
N ALA A 52 -17.13 3.46 0.83
CA ALA A 52 -16.51 2.33 1.51
C ALA A 52 -15.54 2.69 2.66
N LEU A 53 -15.18 3.97 2.84
CA LEU A 53 -14.11 4.39 3.77
C LEU A 53 -14.60 5.12 5.03
N ARG A 54 -15.90 5.37 5.18
CA ARG A 54 -16.46 6.19 6.28
C ARG A 54 -17.13 5.41 7.43
N SER A 55 -17.10 4.08 7.42
CA SER A 55 -17.82 3.25 8.41
C SER A 55 -16.95 2.51 9.43
N VAL A 56 -15.64 2.78 9.55
CA VAL A 56 -14.78 2.13 10.57
C VAL A 56 -14.19 3.18 11.51
N SER A 57 -15.08 3.76 12.31
CA SER A 57 -14.77 4.57 13.49
C SER A 57 -15.83 4.21 14.53
N HIS A 58 -15.40 3.95 15.78
CA HIS A 58 -16.15 3.43 16.95
C HIS A 58 -16.08 1.89 17.07
N ASP A 59 -15.66 1.25 18.17
CA ASP A 59 -15.34 1.69 19.54
C ASP A 59 -14.20 0.84 20.13
N ALA A 60 -13.27 1.49 20.82
CA ALA A 60 -12.24 0.84 21.63
C ALA A 60 -12.80 0.57 23.03
N SER A 61 -13.17 -0.67 23.33
CA SER A 61 -13.38 -1.12 24.71
C SER A 61 -12.94 -2.57 24.91
N GLY A 62 -11.97 -2.75 25.82
CA GLY A 62 -11.71 -3.96 26.61
C GLY A 62 -11.41 -5.28 25.91
N ILE A 63 -10.14 -5.55 25.57
CA ILE A 63 -9.67 -6.94 25.42
C ILE A 63 -9.22 -7.43 26.80
N GLN A 64 -10.05 -8.22 27.46
CA GLN A 64 -9.65 -9.04 28.59
C GLN A 64 -8.80 -10.21 28.09
N ARG A 65 -7.62 -10.37 28.70
CA ARG A 65 -6.72 -11.51 28.53
C ARG A 65 -7.39 -12.72 29.18
N GLY A 66 -7.98 -13.61 28.39
CA GLY A 66 -8.81 -14.72 28.87
C GLY A 66 -8.40 -16.07 28.28
N GLN A 67 -7.63 -16.80 29.09
CA GLN A 67 -7.59 -18.26 29.32
C GLN A 67 -7.51 -19.26 28.15
N ALA A 68 -6.56 -20.19 28.32
CA ALA A 68 -6.29 -21.35 27.48
C ALA A 68 -7.53 -22.22 27.22
N TRP A 69 -7.72 -22.60 25.96
CA TRP A 69 -8.76 -23.54 25.55
C TRP A 69 -8.38 -24.98 25.98
N PRO A 70 -9.30 -25.74 26.58
CA PRO A 70 -9.08 -27.16 26.85
C PRO A 70 -9.24 -27.98 25.57
N GLU A 71 -8.35 -28.95 25.40
CA GLU A 71 -8.42 -30.05 24.42
C GLU A 71 -9.78 -30.76 24.53
N SER A 72 -10.65 -30.66 23.50
CA SER A 72 -11.59 -31.71 23.02
C SER A 72 -12.91 -31.14 22.47
N VAL A 73 -13.01 -30.92 21.15
CA VAL A 73 -14.22 -31.04 20.30
C VAL A 73 -13.68 -31.17 18.88
N GLY A 74 -14.01 -32.09 17.99
CA GLY A 74 -15.06 -33.10 17.87
C GLY A 74 -15.05 -33.47 16.38
N MET A 75 -15.04 -34.78 16.08
CA MET A 75 -14.95 -35.37 14.74
C MET A 75 -15.69 -34.59 13.63
N LEU A 76 -14.94 -34.07 12.65
CA LEU A 76 -15.41 -33.81 11.30
C LEU A 76 -14.35 -34.34 10.32
N ALA A 77 -14.69 -35.47 9.69
CA ALA A 77 -14.08 -36.17 8.54
C ALA A 77 -12.54 -36.33 8.50
N PRO A 78 -12.01 -37.56 8.28
CA PRO A 78 -10.59 -37.70 7.94
C PRO A 78 -10.34 -37.02 6.58
N PRO A 79 -9.22 -36.30 6.39
CA PRO A 79 -8.83 -35.87 5.06
C PRO A 79 -8.61 -37.14 4.24
N SER A 80 -9.24 -37.22 3.08
CA SER A 80 -8.97 -38.29 2.12
C SER A 80 -7.47 -38.37 1.84
N ASP A 81 -6.90 -39.54 2.10
CA ASP A 81 -5.57 -39.99 1.69
C ASP A 81 -5.39 -39.75 0.18
N GLU A 82 -4.76 -38.63 -0.19
CA GLU A 82 -3.94 -38.33 -1.36
C GLU A 82 -3.89 -36.80 -1.50
N THR A 83 -3.06 -36.14 -0.68
CA THR A 83 -2.73 -34.72 -0.92
C THR A 83 -1.89 -34.66 -2.19
N SER A 84 -2.55 -34.46 -3.32
CA SER A 84 -1.91 -34.24 -4.60
C SER A 84 -0.91 -33.09 -4.48
N ASP A 85 0.29 -33.31 -5.01
CA ASP A 85 1.38 -32.37 -4.88
C ASP A 85 1.17 -31.16 -5.81
N ILE A 86 1.04 -29.99 -5.20
CA ILE A 86 0.76 -28.70 -5.86
C ILE A 86 1.67 -28.42 -7.07
N VAL A 87 2.94 -28.84 -6.99
CA VAL A 87 3.91 -28.62 -8.05
C VAL A 87 3.59 -29.50 -9.25
N SER A 88 3.29 -30.78 -9.01
CA SER A 88 2.90 -31.75 -10.03
C SER A 88 1.57 -31.40 -10.70
N GLU A 89 0.66 -30.74 -9.97
CA GLU A 89 -0.61 -30.26 -10.52
C GLU A 89 -0.45 -29.01 -11.39
N LEU A 90 0.35 -28.05 -10.95
CA LEU A 90 0.45 -26.73 -11.60
C LEU A 90 1.48 -26.72 -12.74
N PHE A 91 2.55 -27.50 -12.63
CA PHE A 91 3.67 -27.48 -13.55
C PHE A 91 3.84 -28.85 -14.23
N LYS A 92 3.95 -28.83 -15.55
CA LYS A 92 4.28 -30.06 -16.32
C LYS A 92 5.70 -30.54 -16.05
N ASP A 93 6.59 -29.61 -15.70
CA ASP A 93 7.99 -29.87 -15.40
C ASP A 93 8.36 -29.13 -14.12
N GLU A 94 8.78 -29.88 -13.10
CA GLU A 94 9.23 -29.36 -11.81
C GLU A 94 10.38 -28.34 -11.94
N SER A 95 11.20 -28.44 -13.00
CA SER A 95 12.29 -27.50 -13.25
C SER A 95 11.81 -26.04 -13.32
N GLN A 96 10.58 -25.82 -13.79
CA GLN A 96 9.94 -24.51 -13.88
C GLN A 96 9.62 -23.93 -12.50
N ALA A 97 9.06 -24.75 -11.61
CA ALA A 97 8.79 -24.37 -10.22
C ALA A 97 10.09 -24.08 -9.46
N ARG A 98 11.14 -24.89 -9.68
CA ARG A 98 12.46 -24.66 -9.08
C ARG A 98 13.11 -23.37 -9.58
N PHE A 99 12.98 -23.05 -10.87
CA PHE A 99 13.48 -21.80 -11.44
C PHE A 99 12.77 -20.56 -10.83
N LEU A 100 11.45 -20.62 -10.70
CA LEU A 100 10.66 -19.58 -10.05
C LEU A 100 11.07 -19.37 -8.59
N PHE A 101 11.20 -20.48 -7.86
CA PHE A 101 11.65 -20.47 -6.47
C PHE A 101 13.03 -19.82 -6.33
N ALA A 102 14.00 -20.23 -7.15
CA ALA A 102 15.34 -19.66 -7.16
C ALA A 102 15.31 -18.16 -7.48
N SER A 103 14.51 -17.75 -8.46
CA SER A 103 14.34 -16.34 -8.83
C SER A 103 13.80 -15.50 -7.66
N TYR A 104 12.82 -16.03 -6.92
CA TYR A 104 12.33 -15.36 -5.71
C TYR A 104 13.40 -15.24 -4.63
N PHE A 105 14.20 -16.28 -4.38
CA PHE A 105 15.27 -16.21 -3.39
C PHE A 105 16.41 -15.26 -3.81
N GLU A 106 16.64 -15.08 -5.11
CA GLU A 106 17.64 -14.14 -5.63
C GLU A 106 17.17 -12.69 -5.56
N GLY A 107 15.88 -12.41 -5.79
CA GLY A 107 15.36 -11.04 -5.88
C GLY A 107 14.34 -10.64 -4.81
N GLY A 108 13.34 -11.49 -4.56
CA GLY A 108 12.23 -11.24 -3.63
C GLY A 108 12.61 -11.34 -2.17
N ASN A 109 13.29 -12.42 -1.78
CA ASN A 109 13.69 -12.63 -0.39
C ASN A 109 14.67 -11.54 0.11
N PRO A 110 15.64 -11.02 -0.67
CA PRO A 110 16.40 -9.85 -0.25
C PRO A 110 15.54 -8.62 0.05
N TYR A 111 14.36 -8.48 -0.59
CA TYR A 111 13.43 -7.38 -0.36
C TYR A 111 12.59 -7.55 0.91
N ILE A 112 11.96 -8.71 1.07
CA ILE A 112 11.30 -9.14 2.31
C ILE A 112 12.03 -10.40 2.80
N PRO A 113 13.03 -10.28 3.69
CA PRO A 113 13.85 -11.41 4.15
C PRO A 113 13.09 -12.27 5.16
N MET A 114 11.99 -12.87 4.71
CA MET A 114 11.13 -13.71 5.55
C MET A 114 11.73 -15.09 5.77
N PHE A 115 12.39 -15.63 4.74
CA PHE A 115 12.87 -17.01 4.70
C PHE A 115 14.40 -17.07 4.81
N ASP A 116 14.86 -18.16 5.40
CA ASP A 116 16.27 -18.48 5.54
C ASP A 116 16.70 -19.43 4.41
N PRO A 117 17.55 -18.99 3.46
CA PRO A 117 17.96 -19.79 2.30
C PRO A 117 18.64 -21.13 2.64
N ILE A 118 19.15 -21.29 3.86
CA ILE A 118 19.82 -22.53 4.30
C ILE A 118 18.79 -23.61 4.65
N VAL A 119 17.68 -23.23 5.29
CA VAL A 119 16.69 -24.18 5.83
C VAL A 119 15.39 -24.18 5.05
N ASP A 120 15.01 -23.07 4.44
CA ASP A 120 13.79 -22.90 3.65
C ASP A 120 14.10 -23.14 2.16
N THR A 121 14.57 -24.35 1.84
CA THR A 121 14.83 -24.82 0.47
C THR A 121 13.52 -25.20 -0.25
N PHE A 122 13.55 -25.30 -1.58
CA PHE A 122 12.40 -25.72 -2.39
C PHE A 122 11.79 -27.03 -1.87
N ASP A 123 12.62 -28.04 -1.67
CA ASP A 123 12.20 -29.36 -1.18
C ASP A 123 11.64 -29.28 0.24
N SER A 124 12.28 -28.51 1.13
CA SER A 124 11.81 -28.37 2.50
C SER A 124 10.44 -27.69 2.59
N LEU A 125 10.19 -26.68 1.75
CA LEU A 125 8.93 -25.94 1.75
C LEU A 125 7.83 -26.72 1.04
N ARG A 126 8.14 -27.43 -0.06
CA ARG A 126 7.20 -28.34 -0.70
C ARG A 126 6.65 -29.38 0.28
N THR A 127 7.49 -29.90 1.16
CA THR A 127 7.08 -30.88 2.18
C THR A 127 6.43 -30.22 3.41
N ARG A 128 6.99 -29.14 3.95
CA ARG A 128 6.58 -28.58 5.25
C ARG A 128 5.48 -27.53 5.15
N SER A 129 5.42 -26.77 4.07
CA SER A 129 4.43 -25.69 3.88
C SER A 129 4.15 -25.46 2.40
N PRO A 130 3.20 -26.22 1.83
CA PRO A 130 2.67 -25.95 0.49
C PRO A 130 2.15 -24.52 0.34
N PHE A 131 1.62 -23.92 1.41
CA PHE A 131 1.14 -22.53 1.40
C PHE A 131 2.29 -21.51 1.23
N CYS A 132 3.43 -21.68 1.91
CA CYS A 132 4.59 -20.83 1.65
C CYS A 132 5.10 -21.02 0.22
N LEU A 133 5.16 -22.28 -0.24
CA LEU A 133 5.64 -22.58 -1.58
C LEU A 133 4.75 -21.91 -2.65
N ILE A 134 3.43 -22.04 -2.57
CA ILE A 134 2.53 -21.41 -3.54
C ILE A 134 2.63 -19.88 -3.51
N ALA A 135 2.76 -19.27 -2.32
CA ALA A 135 2.94 -17.82 -2.22
C ALA A 135 4.24 -17.35 -2.91
N ILE A 136 5.34 -18.07 -2.70
CA ILE A 136 6.64 -17.82 -3.34
C ILE A 136 6.54 -17.96 -4.86
N LEU A 137 5.98 -19.08 -5.34
CA LEU A 137 5.84 -19.36 -6.77
C LEU A 137 4.93 -18.32 -7.45
N PHE A 138 3.80 -17.99 -6.82
CA PHE A 138 2.87 -16.97 -7.31
C PHE A 138 3.55 -15.61 -7.47
N ILE A 139 4.31 -15.15 -6.47
CA ILE A 139 5.00 -13.86 -6.55
C ILE A 139 6.10 -13.87 -7.61
N ALA A 140 6.84 -14.97 -7.74
CA ALA A 140 7.83 -15.12 -8.81
C ALA A 140 7.19 -15.11 -10.21
N LEU A 141 6.02 -15.77 -10.37
CA LEU A 141 5.24 -15.79 -11.61
C LEU A 141 4.76 -14.40 -12.01
N LYS A 142 4.36 -13.55 -11.06
CA LYS A 142 3.95 -12.15 -11.31
C LYS A 142 5.08 -11.29 -11.87
N GLN A 143 6.33 -11.63 -11.56
CA GLN A 143 7.48 -10.81 -11.91
C GLN A 143 8.28 -11.34 -13.10
N THR A 144 8.02 -12.59 -13.48
CA THR A 144 8.69 -13.27 -14.57
C THR A 144 7.74 -13.37 -15.76
N SER A 145 7.97 -12.54 -16.78
CA SER A 145 7.15 -12.55 -18.00
C SER A 145 7.35 -13.83 -18.85
N HIS A 146 8.47 -14.53 -18.69
CA HIS A 146 8.88 -15.67 -19.52
C HIS A 146 9.32 -16.89 -18.69
N ILE A 147 8.40 -17.44 -17.92
CA ILE A 147 8.67 -18.60 -17.04
C ILE A 147 8.88 -19.87 -17.86
N LEU A 148 8.20 -19.92 -19.01
CA LEU A 148 8.13 -21.07 -19.87
C LEU A 148 8.77 -20.69 -21.22
N HIS A 149 10.10 -20.81 -21.30
CA HIS A 149 10.81 -20.57 -22.56
C HIS A 149 10.19 -21.41 -23.68
N GLY A 150 9.69 -20.75 -24.74
CA GLY A 150 9.05 -21.40 -25.89
C GLY A 150 7.58 -21.81 -25.71
N ALA A 151 6.95 -21.55 -24.56
CA ALA A 151 5.52 -21.78 -24.40
C ALA A 151 4.66 -20.65 -24.99
N SER A 152 3.46 -21.02 -25.44
CA SER A 152 2.46 -20.02 -25.84
C SER A 152 2.08 -19.12 -24.68
N ILE A 153 1.67 -17.88 -25.00
CA ILE A 153 1.11 -16.92 -24.04
C ILE A 153 -0.04 -17.58 -23.26
N ASP A 154 -0.91 -18.31 -23.95
CA ASP A 154 -2.03 -19.05 -23.34
C ASP A 154 -1.61 -20.02 -22.24
N LEU A 155 -0.50 -20.75 -22.42
CA LEU A 155 -0.03 -21.70 -21.40
C LEU A 155 0.53 -20.97 -20.19
N GLN A 156 1.26 -19.87 -20.41
CA GLN A 156 1.76 -19.05 -19.32
C GLN A 156 0.61 -18.44 -18.50
N THR A 157 -0.41 -17.90 -19.19
CA THR A 157 -1.62 -17.37 -18.54
C THR A 157 -2.35 -18.43 -17.73
N LYS A 158 -2.50 -19.66 -18.27
CA LYS A 158 -3.14 -20.77 -17.54
C LYS A 158 -2.39 -21.16 -16.27
N VAL A 159 -1.06 -21.24 -16.31
CA VAL A 159 -0.23 -21.55 -15.13
C VAL A 159 -0.35 -20.44 -14.08
N ARG A 160 -0.34 -19.17 -14.50
CA ARG A 160 -0.54 -18.03 -13.58
C ARG A 160 -1.90 -18.07 -12.91
N GLU A 161 -2.97 -18.29 -13.67
CA GLU A 161 -4.33 -18.38 -13.14
C GLU A 161 -4.48 -19.56 -12.18
N ALA A 162 -3.97 -20.74 -12.53
CA ALA A 162 -4.03 -21.90 -11.66
C ALA A 162 -3.28 -21.67 -10.34
N CYS A 163 -2.09 -21.06 -10.39
CA CYS A 163 -1.33 -20.71 -9.20
C CYS A 163 -2.04 -19.67 -8.33
N LEU A 164 -2.72 -18.68 -8.95
CA LEU A 164 -3.56 -17.71 -8.24
C LEU A 164 -4.76 -18.37 -7.54
N GLN A 165 -5.47 -19.25 -8.23
CA GLN A 165 -6.62 -19.97 -7.67
C GLN A 165 -6.20 -20.83 -6.47
N GLU A 166 -5.04 -21.47 -6.57
CA GLU A 166 -4.51 -22.26 -5.48
C GLU A 166 -4.06 -21.38 -4.30
N ALA A 167 -3.38 -20.26 -4.55
CA ALA A 167 -3.06 -19.28 -3.50
C ALA A 167 -4.34 -18.73 -2.81
N ARG A 168 -5.42 -18.52 -3.57
CA ARG A 168 -6.74 -18.15 -3.04
C ARG A 168 -7.29 -19.21 -2.11
N ARG A 169 -7.27 -20.47 -2.54
CA ARG A 169 -7.75 -21.61 -1.75
C ARG A 169 -7.06 -21.65 -0.38
N TRP A 170 -5.72 -21.59 -0.35
CA TRP A 170 -4.96 -21.57 0.91
C TRP A 170 -5.28 -20.37 1.81
N VAL A 171 -5.50 -19.19 1.24
CA VAL A 171 -5.92 -18.02 2.05
C VAL A 171 -7.30 -18.24 2.66
N PHE A 172 -8.26 -18.79 1.90
CA PHE A 172 -9.58 -19.10 2.44
C PHE A 172 -9.53 -20.17 3.53
N ASP A 173 -8.75 -21.24 3.32
CA ASP A 173 -8.57 -22.31 4.31
C ASP A 173 -7.94 -21.76 5.60
N SER A 174 -6.98 -20.83 5.48
CA SER A 174 -6.32 -20.17 6.63
C SER A 174 -7.25 -19.35 7.54
N ILE A 175 -8.50 -19.09 7.12
CA ILE A 175 -9.50 -18.41 7.95
C ILE A 175 -10.08 -19.36 9.01
N PHE A 176 -10.14 -20.67 8.72
CA PHE A 176 -10.79 -21.66 9.56
C PHE A 176 -9.80 -22.64 10.22
N GLU A 177 -8.56 -22.68 9.76
CA GLU A 177 -7.51 -23.53 10.30
C GLU A 177 -6.69 -22.84 11.40
N HIS A 178 -6.12 -23.64 12.31
CA HIS A 178 -5.16 -23.12 13.28
C HIS A 178 -3.89 -22.62 12.57
N PRO A 179 -3.44 -21.40 12.87
CA PRO A 179 -2.28 -20.84 12.19
C PRO A 179 -1.00 -21.62 12.56
N THR A 180 -0.08 -21.67 11.61
CA THR A 180 1.32 -22.08 11.82
C THR A 180 2.21 -20.87 11.54
N LEU A 181 3.48 -20.93 11.95
CA LEU A 181 4.43 -19.84 11.62
C LEU A 181 4.48 -19.64 10.10
N GLU A 182 4.51 -20.74 9.36
CA GLU A 182 4.53 -20.75 7.90
C GLU A 182 3.23 -20.16 7.28
N THR A 183 2.05 -20.36 7.86
CA THR A 183 0.82 -19.69 7.35
C THR A 183 0.86 -18.19 7.57
N VAL A 184 1.40 -17.71 8.70
CA VAL A 184 1.65 -16.27 8.94
C VAL A 184 2.63 -15.70 7.92
N GLN A 185 3.71 -16.43 7.63
CA GLN A 185 4.72 -16.02 6.64
C GLN A 185 4.12 -15.90 5.24
N ALA A 186 3.38 -16.91 4.79
CA ALA A 186 2.72 -16.93 3.49
C ALA A 186 1.69 -15.79 3.36
N MET A 187 0.84 -15.61 4.38
CA MET A 187 -0.17 -14.55 4.38
C MET A 187 0.44 -13.15 4.41
N THR A 188 1.49 -12.94 5.21
CA THR A 188 2.23 -11.67 5.25
C THR A 188 2.82 -11.35 3.89
N LEU A 189 3.43 -12.34 3.23
CA LEU A 189 4.05 -12.18 1.93
C LEU A 189 3.03 -11.86 0.83
N LEU A 190 1.90 -12.58 0.78
CA LEU A 190 0.80 -12.30 -0.15
C LEU A 190 0.20 -10.91 0.10
N ALA A 191 -0.07 -10.55 1.36
CA ALA A 191 -0.58 -9.24 1.72
C ALA A 191 0.37 -8.10 1.31
N ALA A 192 1.68 -8.27 1.51
CA ALA A 192 2.68 -7.27 1.14
C ALA A 192 2.74 -7.02 -0.38
N ASN A 193 2.42 -8.04 -1.17
CA ASN A 193 2.41 -8.02 -2.62
C ASN A 193 1.00 -7.84 -3.18
N ALA A 194 0.04 -7.29 -2.41
CA ALA A 194 -1.34 -7.00 -2.83
C ALA A 194 -1.63 -5.51 -2.99
N GLU A 195 -2.51 -5.15 -3.94
CA GLU A 195 -3.05 -3.77 -4.14
C GLU A 195 -3.82 -3.29 -2.92
N LYS A 196 -4.74 -4.14 -2.44
CA LYS A 196 -5.63 -3.88 -1.31
C LYS A 196 -5.27 -4.79 -0.13
N SER A 197 -4.22 -4.41 0.59
CA SER A 197 -3.56 -5.27 1.58
C SER A 197 -4.01 -5.10 3.03
N TRP A 198 -4.81 -4.08 3.36
CA TRP A 198 -5.08 -3.70 4.77
C TRP A 198 -5.80 -4.77 5.62
N LEU A 199 -6.73 -5.50 5.02
CA LEU A 199 -7.44 -6.58 5.71
C LEU A 199 -6.60 -7.86 5.72
N ALA A 200 -5.95 -8.18 4.61
CA ALA A 200 -5.01 -9.30 4.50
C ALA A 200 -3.86 -9.23 5.53
N ILE A 201 -3.24 -8.06 5.70
CA ILE A 201 -2.22 -7.86 6.73
C ILE A 201 -2.81 -7.90 8.14
N GLY A 202 -4.09 -7.54 8.29
CA GLY A 202 -4.84 -7.69 9.55
C GLY A 202 -5.07 -9.16 9.92
N HIS A 203 -5.37 -10.01 8.93
CA HIS A 203 -5.48 -11.46 9.12
C HIS A 203 -4.13 -12.08 9.51
N ALA A 204 -3.05 -11.73 8.79
CA ALA A 204 -1.70 -12.13 9.16
C ALA A 204 -1.31 -11.72 10.58
N HIS A 205 -1.70 -10.50 10.99
CA HIS A 205 -1.52 -10.01 12.35
C HIS A 205 -2.30 -10.82 13.39
N GLN A 206 -3.57 -11.14 13.13
CA GLN A 206 -4.38 -11.95 14.05
C GLN A 206 -3.78 -13.35 14.24
N MET A 207 -3.37 -14.01 13.16
CA MET A 207 -2.69 -15.31 13.21
C MET A 207 -1.36 -15.25 13.99
N ALA A 208 -0.60 -14.16 13.82
CA ALA A 208 0.65 -13.96 14.55
C ALA A 208 0.44 -13.82 16.07
N LEU A 209 -0.63 -13.14 16.49
CA LEU A 209 -0.98 -13.02 17.91
C LEU A 209 -1.43 -14.36 18.51
N GLU A 210 -2.18 -15.17 17.76
CA GLU A 210 -2.59 -16.51 18.21
C GLU A 210 -1.37 -17.42 18.47
N LEU A 211 -0.30 -17.25 17.70
CA LEU A 211 0.98 -17.95 17.88
C LEU A 211 1.93 -17.32 18.89
N GLY A 212 1.56 -16.19 19.50
CA GLY A 212 2.38 -15.44 20.45
C GLY A 212 3.65 -14.85 19.83
N LEU A 213 3.62 -14.50 18.53
CA LEU A 213 4.81 -13.97 17.86
C LEU A 213 5.22 -12.58 18.39
N ASP A 214 4.29 -11.87 19.03
CA ASP A 214 4.51 -10.57 19.68
C ASP A 214 5.48 -10.63 20.86
N CYS A 215 5.63 -11.81 21.48
CA CYS A 215 6.59 -12.05 22.55
C CYS A 215 7.98 -12.49 22.03
N ALA A 216 8.08 -12.98 20.79
CA ALA A 216 9.25 -13.72 20.32
C ALA A 216 10.57 -12.91 20.34
N LEU A 217 10.51 -11.60 20.06
CA LEU A 217 11.71 -10.75 20.11
C LEU A 217 12.21 -10.59 21.56
N HIS A 218 11.29 -10.39 22.51
CA HIS A 218 11.62 -10.28 23.93
C HIS A 218 12.16 -11.60 24.48
N GLU A 219 11.53 -12.72 24.13
CA GLU A 219 11.98 -14.06 24.56
C GLU A 219 13.38 -14.43 24.04
N LEU A 220 13.76 -13.96 22.84
CA LEU A 220 15.08 -14.23 22.26
C LEU A 220 16.21 -13.38 22.83
N VAL A 221 15.93 -12.11 23.10
CA VAL A 221 16.94 -11.12 23.52
C VAL A 221 17.03 -11.02 25.04
N GLY A 222 15.94 -11.36 25.74
CA GLY A 222 15.85 -11.29 27.19
C GLY A 222 16.83 -12.22 27.91
N GLU A 223 16.93 -12.02 29.22
CA GLU A 223 17.85 -12.77 30.10
C GLU A 223 17.41 -14.23 30.34
N GLU A 224 16.20 -14.60 29.91
CA GLU A 224 15.69 -15.96 30.05
C GLU A 224 16.29 -16.89 28.98
N PRO A 225 16.93 -18.00 29.37
CA PRO A 225 17.60 -18.86 28.42
C PRO A 225 16.58 -19.69 27.64
N LEU A 226 16.14 -19.17 26.48
CA LEU A 226 15.95 -20.04 25.30
C LEU A 226 17.27 -20.74 24.88
N ILE A 227 18.36 -20.40 25.57
CA ILE A 227 19.77 -20.61 25.27
C ILE A 227 20.24 -22.07 25.48
N THR A 228 19.43 -22.99 26.01
CA THR A 228 19.92 -24.37 26.23
C THR A 228 19.85 -25.24 24.97
N GLU A 229 18.92 -24.99 24.05
CA GLU A 229 18.74 -25.82 22.85
C GLU A 229 18.77 -25.00 21.55
N ARG A 230 19.76 -25.30 20.70
CA ARG A 230 19.96 -24.65 19.38
C ARG A 230 18.67 -24.63 18.54
N ARG A 231 17.86 -25.69 18.60
CA ARG A 231 16.60 -25.80 17.84
C ARG A 231 15.58 -24.74 18.26
N ASN A 232 15.39 -24.55 19.57
CA ASN A 232 14.44 -23.56 20.10
C ASN A 232 14.90 -22.15 19.76
N PHE A 233 16.21 -21.92 19.78
CA PHE A 233 16.81 -20.66 19.37
C PHE A 233 16.56 -20.34 17.88
N HIS A 234 16.69 -21.33 16.98
CA HIS A 234 16.34 -21.14 15.57
C HIS A 234 14.85 -20.89 15.34
N ILE A 235 13.97 -21.63 16.00
CA ILE A 235 12.51 -21.44 15.89
C ILE A 235 12.12 -20.05 16.39
N GLY A 236 12.63 -19.65 17.56
CA GLY A 236 12.44 -18.32 18.12
C GLY A 236 12.90 -17.24 17.14
N SER A 237 14.09 -17.37 16.55
CA SER A 237 14.61 -16.42 15.56
C SER A 237 13.69 -16.25 14.36
N ARG A 238 13.14 -17.35 13.82
CA ARG A 238 12.15 -17.30 12.72
C ARG A 238 10.88 -16.57 13.16
N LYS A 239 10.36 -16.86 14.35
CA LYS A 239 9.19 -16.15 14.92
C LYS A 239 9.44 -14.64 15.05
N ALA A 240 10.55 -14.24 15.64
CA ALA A 240 10.91 -12.83 15.82
C ALA A 240 11.12 -12.10 14.49
N ARG A 241 11.77 -12.75 13.51
CA ARG A 241 11.94 -12.22 12.16
C ARG A 241 10.60 -11.97 11.48
N THR A 242 9.71 -12.97 11.50
CA THR A 242 8.36 -12.84 10.94
C THR A 242 7.56 -11.73 11.62
N TRP A 243 7.62 -11.63 12.95
CA TRP A 243 6.97 -10.56 13.70
C TRP A 243 7.50 -9.16 13.32
N CYS A 244 8.82 -8.99 13.25
CA CYS A 244 9.45 -7.71 12.90
C CYS A 244 9.09 -7.27 11.46
N ILE A 245 9.07 -8.20 10.51
CA ILE A 245 8.71 -7.92 9.12
C ILE A 245 7.23 -7.56 9.00
N LEU A 246 6.35 -8.32 9.66
CA LEU A 246 4.92 -8.03 9.72
C LEU A 246 4.66 -6.64 10.34
N TYR A 247 5.32 -6.32 11.44
CA TYR A 247 5.27 -5.00 12.08
C TYR A 247 5.63 -3.88 11.11
N HIS A 248 6.73 -4.02 10.38
CA HIS A 248 7.19 -3.03 9.41
C HIS A 248 6.15 -2.81 8.29
N ILE A 249 5.68 -3.90 7.67
CA ILE A 249 4.73 -3.82 6.55
C ILE A 249 3.39 -3.23 7.00
N GLU A 250 2.85 -3.68 8.15
CA GLU A 250 1.59 -3.16 8.69
C GLU A 250 1.66 -1.65 8.92
N ARG A 251 2.76 -1.17 9.51
CA ARG A 251 2.95 0.24 9.81
C ARG A 251 3.11 1.11 8.58
N GLU A 252 3.86 0.65 7.58
CA GLU A 252 3.97 1.34 6.29
C GLU A 252 2.60 1.44 5.59
N LEU A 253 1.82 0.36 5.60
CA LEU A 253 0.47 0.36 5.06
C LEU A 253 -0.47 1.29 5.82
N ALA A 254 -0.38 1.33 7.15
CA ALA A 254 -1.16 2.21 8.00
C ALA A 254 -0.88 3.68 7.67
N VAL A 255 0.39 4.08 7.67
CA VAL A 255 0.82 5.45 7.32
C VAL A 255 0.42 5.80 5.89
N GLY A 256 0.68 4.89 4.94
CA GLY A 256 0.30 5.06 3.54
C GLY A 256 -1.19 5.34 3.35
N THR A 257 -2.04 4.70 4.15
CA THR A 257 -3.50 4.79 4.03
C THR A 257 -4.16 5.73 5.05
N ALA A 258 -3.35 6.56 5.75
CA ALA A 258 -3.79 7.41 6.86
C ALA A 258 -4.64 6.70 7.93
N ARG A 259 -4.28 5.45 8.21
CA ARG A 259 -4.85 4.65 9.30
C ARG A 259 -3.90 4.64 10.48
N LYS A 260 -4.46 4.43 11.68
CA LYS A 260 -3.65 4.17 12.87
C LYS A 260 -3.07 2.74 12.80
N PRO A 261 -1.76 2.54 13.02
CA PRO A 261 -1.18 1.21 13.12
C PRO A 261 -1.86 0.38 14.21
N ARG A 262 -2.09 -0.92 13.93
CA ARG A 262 -2.65 -1.88 14.89
C ARG A 262 -1.60 -2.39 15.86
N ILE A 263 -0.35 -2.57 15.37
CA ILE A 263 0.72 -3.15 16.16
C ILE A 263 1.42 -2.05 16.96
N ARG A 264 1.53 -2.28 18.28
CA ARG A 264 2.27 -1.39 19.18
C ARG A 264 3.73 -1.30 18.75
N GLU A 265 4.34 -0.16 19.06
CA GLU A 265 5.75 0.05 18.79
C GLU A 265 6.63 -1.00 19.47
N LEU A 266 7.62 -1.48 18.73
CA LEU A 266 8.61 -2.43 19.24
C LEU A 266 9.56 -1.72 20.21
N ASP A 267 10.03 -2.44 21.21
CA ASP A 267 11.04 -1.92 22.13
C ASP A 267 12.38 -1.76 21.39
N LYS A 268 12.79 -0.50 21.21
CA LYS A 268 14.03 -0.12 20.54
C LYS A 268 15.26 -0.73 21.22
N ALA A 269 15.20 -1.04 22.51
CA ALA A 269 16.28 -1.68 23.25
C ALA A 269 16.56 -3.12 22.79
N LEU A 270 15.58 -3.81 22.18
CA LEU A 270 15.72 -5.20 21.73
C LEU A 270 16.19 -5.33 20.28
N LEU A 271 15.97 -4.29 19.46
CA LEU A 271 16.19 -4.33 18.01
C LEU A 271 17.65 -4.56 17.62
N ARG A 272 18.58 -3.80 18.21
CA ARG A 272 20.02 -3.95 17.89
C ARG A 272 20.63 -5.21 18.51
N PRO A 273 20.37 -5.55 19.79
CA PRO A 273 20.87 -6.80 20.37
C PRO A 273 20.41 -8.06 19.63
N TYR A 274 19.24 -8.05 18.99
CA TYR A 274 18.80 -9.15 18.11
C TYR A 274 19.84 -9.48 17.02
N LEU A 275 20.55 -8.48 16.50
CA LEU A 275 21.58 -8.64 15.46
C LEU A 275 22.91 -9.16 15.98
N ASP A 276 23.07 -9.30 17.29
CA ASP A 276 24.26 -9.87 17.92
C ASP A 276 24.03 -11.35 18.29
N LEU A 277 22.81 -11.87 18.05
CA LEU A 277 22.47 -13.28 18.23
C LEU A 277 23.12 -14.16 17.14
N PRO A 278 23.63 -15.36 17.47
CA PRO A 278 24.27 -16.27 16.49
C PRO A 278 23.43 -16.72 15.29
N VAL A 279 22.11 -16.51 15.35
CA VAL A 279 21.12 -16.87 14.31
C VAL A 279 20.65 -15.69 13.49
N SER A 280 21.20 -14.49 13.76
CA SER A 280 20.94 -13.32 12.94
C SER A 280 21.79 -13.39 11.66
N TYR A 281 21.20 -12.95 10.57
CA TYR A 281 21.87 -12.83 9.28
C TYR A 281 22.24 -11.36 9.01
N PRO A 282 23.30 -11.09 8.23
CA PRO A 282 23.59 -9.73 7.78
C PRO A 282 22.40 -9.05 7.06
N SER A 283 21.53 -9.83 6.42
CA SER A 283 20.29 -9.34 5.82
C SER A 283 19.28 -8.81 6.85
N ASP A 284 19.31 -9.31 8.09
CA ASP A 284 18.40 -8.88 9.14
C ASP A 284 18.61 -7.41 9.52
N MET A 285 19.83 -6.89 9.31
CA MET A 285 20.15 -5.48 9.53
C MET A 285 19.21 -4.55 8.78
N ARG A 286 18.73 -4.93 7.59
CA ARG A 286 17.87 -4.07 6.76
C ARG A 286 16.49 -3.87 7.37
N PHE A 287 15.82 -4.92 7.85
CA PHE A 287 14.50 -4.74 8.44
C PHE A 287 14.62 -4.07 9.80
N ILE A 288 15.67 -4.37 10.59
CA ILE A 288 15.91 -3.69 11.87
C ILE A 288 16.16 -2.20 11.66
N SER A 289 17.04 -1.82 10.72
CA SER A 289 17.29 -0.41 10.42
C SER A 289 16.02 0.30 9.94
N THR A 290 15.21 -0.38 9.14
CA THR A 290 13.94 0.15 8.63
C THR A 290 12.93 0.37 9.76
N ILE A 291 12.80 -0.57 10.70
CA ILE A 291 11.93 -0.42 11.89
C ILE A 291 12.32 0.82 12.68
N GLU A 292 13.62 1.04 12.92
CA GLU A 292 14.09 2.21 13.68
C GLU A 292 13.68 3.54 13.03
N ILE A 293 13.88 3.70 11.71
CA ILE A 293 13.53 4.94 11.01
C ILE A 293 12.01 5.12 10.89
N VAL A 294 11.25 4.04 10.76
CA VAL A 294 9.78 4.07 10.75
C VAL A 294 9.23 4.51 12.12
N GLN A 295 9.78 4.01 13.23
CA GLN A 295 9.41 4.48 14.57
C GLN A 295 9.81 5.93 14.80
N LEU A 296 11.02 6.33 14.38
CA LEU A 296 11.44 7.73 14.45
C LEU A 296 10.47 8.64 13.68
N ARG A 297 10.05 8.23 12.49
CA ARG A 297 9.04 8.96 11.71
C ARG A 297 7.69 9.03 12.45
N SER A 298 7.21 7.91 13.00
CA SER A 298 5.96 7.86 13.78
C SER A 298 5.99 8.80 15.00
N ASP A 299 7.10 8.82 15.75
CA ASP A 299 7.30 9.71 16.90
C ASP A 299 7.18 11.19 16.50
N ILE A 300 7.84 11.56 15.39
CA ILE A 300 7.80 12.92 14.85
C ILE A 300 6.39 13.29 14.35
N GLN A 301 5.74 12.40 13.62
CA GLN A 301 4.39 12.60 13.12
C GLN A 301 3.36 12.73 14.26
N SER A 302 3.45 11.92 15.31
CA SER A 302 2.56 12.02 16.47
C SER A 302 2.70 13.36 17.20
N ARG A 303 3.93 13.86 17.35
CA ARG A 303 4.19 15.19 17.89
C ARG A 303 3.63 16.28 16.98
N LEU A 304 3.82 16.14 15.67
CA LEU A 304 3.19 17.02 14.70
C LEU A 304 1.67 16.99 14.82
N GLU A 305 1.00 15.86 15.00
CA GLU A 305 -0.46 15.79 15.13
C GLU A 305 -0.97 16.46 16.43
N SER A 306 -0.25 16.24 17.54
CA SER A 306 -0.62 16.77 18.87
C SER A 306 -0.42 18.28 19.02
N ALA A 307 0.33 18.92 18.14
CA ALA A 307 0.73 20.30 18.32
C ALA A 307 -0.37 21.33 17.99
N THR A 308 -0.48 22.34 18.85
CA THR A 308 -1.44 23.45 18.69
C THR A 308 -1.11 24.36 17.51
N SER A 309 0.17 24.67 17.29
CA SER A 309 0.63 25.56 16.23
C SER A 309 1.75 24.91 15.42
N VAL A 310 1.41 24.39 14.23
CA VAL A 310 2.37 23.77 13.32
C VAL A 310 3.43 24.76 12.87
N SER A 311 3.02 25.98 12.50
CA SER A 311 3.95 27.01 12.02
C SER A 311 5.07 27.32 13.02
N THR A 312 4.83 27.15 14.32
CA THR A 312 5.82 27.40 15.37
C THR A 312 6.81 26.26 15.58
N ILE A 313 6.40 25.02 15.29
CA ILE A 313 7.21 23.82 15.56
C ILE A 313 7.83 23.22 14.31
N SER A 314 7.35 23.56 13.10
CA SER A 314 7.77 22.91 11.86
C SER A 314 9.28 22.91 11.69
N GLU A 315 9.92 24.05 11.94
CA GLU A 315 11.37 24.19 11.77
C GLU A 315 12.15 23.35 12.79
N SER A 316 11.80 23.43 14.07
CA SER A 316 12.51 22.69 15.13
C SER A 316 12.30 21.18 14.98
N ILE A 317 11.10 20.73 14.61
CA ILE A 317 10.82 19.31 14.36
C ILE A 317 11.58 18.79 13.14
N LEU A 318 11.63 19.56 12.04
CA LEU A 318 12.38 19.16 10.86
C LEU A 318 13.88 19.08 11.14
N GLN A 319 14.44 20.05 11.85
CA GLN A 319 15.85 20.03 12.27
C GLN A 319 16.14 18.82 13.18
N GLU A 320 15.28 18.55 14.16
CA GLU A 320 15.43 17.39 15.04
C GLU A 320 15.36 16.08 14.28
N PHE A 321 14.38 15.93 13.37
CA PHE A 321 14.28 14.75 12.52
C PHE A 321 15.52 14.59 11.64
N GLU A 322 15.97 15.66 10.97
CA GLU A 322 17.15 15.63 10.10
C GLU A 322 18.41 15.20 10.86
N GLN A 323 18.61 15.72 12.07
CA GLN A 323 19.72 15.30 12.93
C GLN A 323 19.63 13.81 13.26
N LYS A 324 18.50 13.35 13.81
CA LYS A 324 18.33 11.95 14.22
C LYS A 324 18.39 10.98 13.04
N ALA A 325 17.82 11.35 11.90
CA ALA A 325 17.86 10.55 10.69
C ALA A 325 19.28 10.47 10.10
N GLN A 326 20.07 11.53 10.23
CA GLN A 326 21.48 11.53 9.82
C GLN A 326 22.36 10.68 10.75
N GLU A 327 22.13 10.74 12.06
CA GLU A 327 22.79 9.86 13.04
C GLU A 327 22.44 8.38 12.79
N TRP A 328 21.14 8.09 12.57
CA TRP A 328 20.67 6.77 12.17
C TRP A 328 21.35 6.28 10.89
N PHE A 329 21.41 7.12 9.85
CA PHE A 329 22.03 6.76 8.58
C PHE A 329 23.52 6.44 8.74
N GLN A 330 24.27 7.29 9.46
CA GLN A 330 25.70 7.09 9.69
C GLN A 330 25.99 5.80 10.46
N TYR A 331 25.19 5.50 11.48
CA TYR A 331 25.31 4.25 12.25
C TYR A 331 25.13 3.02 11.35
N TRP A 332 24.02 2.97 10.60
CA TRP A 332 23.70 1.80 9.78
C TRP A 332 24.62 1.66 8.56
N ASP A 333 24.97 2.77 7.90
CA ASP A 333 25.92 2.74 6.78
C ASP A 333 27.30 2.25 7.22
N THR A 334 27.78 2.71 8.39
CA THR A 334 29.03 2.23 8.99
C THR A 334 28.95 0.74 9.33
N ARG A 335 27.82 0.27 9.89
CA ARG A 335 27.63 -1.15 10.20
C ARG A 335 27.63 -2.00 8.93
N PHE A 336 26.89 -1.62 7.88
CA PHE A 336 26.93 -2.34 6.60
C PHE A 336 28.32 -2.36 5.97
N LYS A 337 29.05 -1.23 6.02
CA LYS A 337 30.43 -1.15 5.55
C LYS A 337 31.36 -2.12 6.28
N ALA A 338 31.17 -2.32 7.59
CA ALA A 338 31.94 -3.30 8.37
C ALA A 338 31.72 -4.76 7.92
N TYR A 339 30.55 -5.06 7.33
CA TYR A 339 30.25 -6.36 6.71
C TYR A 339 30.63 -6.42 5.22
N ASN A 340 31.39 -5.45 4.70
CA ASN A 340 31.79 -5.34 3.29
C ASN A 340 30.60 -5.30 2.32
N VAL A 341 29.48 -4.72 2.76
CA VAL A 341 28.30 -4.54 1.90
C VAL A 341 28.53 -3.35 0.96
N ASP A 342 28.43 -3.62 -0.35
CA ASP A 342 28.70 -2.65 -1.42
C ASP A 342 27.81 -1.40 -1.34
N GLU A 343 28.34 -0.24 -1.72
CA GLU A 343 27.63 1.05 -1.72
C GLU A 343 26.38 1.04 -2.59
N ASP A 344 26.42 0.37 -3.75
CA ASP A 344 25.28 0.26 -4.64
C ASP A 344 24.32 -0.87 -4.24
N SER A 345 24.60 -1.65 -3.17
CA SER A 345 23.72 -2.74 -2.75
C SER A 345 22.32 -2.24 -2.34
N LEU A 346 21.30 -3.08 -2.55
CA LEU A 346 19.93 -2.80 -2.10
C LEU A 346 19.87 -2.39 -0.62
N ASN A 347 20.67 -3.02 0.24
CA ASN A 347 20.68 -2.72 1.68
C ASN A 347 21.09 -1.27 1.96
N ARG A 348 22.21 -0.81 1.40
CA ARG A 348 22.73 0.53 1.66
C ARG A 348 21.94 1.61 0.93
N ILE A 349 21.51 1.34 -0.31
CA ILE A 349 20.61 2.25 -1.03
C ILE A 349 19.26 2.36 -0.32
N SER A 350 18.74 1.29 0.29
CA SER A 350 17.50 1.34 1.05
C SER A 350 17.58 2.26 2.28
N LEU A 351 18.76 2.47 2.86
CA LEU A 351 18.92 3.44 3.95
C LEU A 351 18.66 4.88 3.47
N LEU A 352 19.22 5.23 2.31
CA LEU A 352 19.01 6.54 1.69
C LEU A 352 17.55 6.74 1.31
N THR A 353 16.94 5.73 0.67
CA THR A 353 15.55 5.84 0.24
C THR A 353 14.58 5.94 1.42
N GLN A 354 14.81 5.19 2.52
CA GLN A 354 14.00 5.29 3.73
C GLN A 354 14.18 6.62 4.48
N LYS A 355 15.40 7.16 4.50
CA LYS A 355 15.68 8.50 5.07
C LYS A 355 14.89 9.58 4.33
N ASN A 356 15.02 9.58 3.00
CA ASN A 356 14.39 10.57 2.13
C ASN A 356 12.87 10.43 2.15
N TYR A 357 12.35 9.20 2.08
CA TYR A 357 10.93 8.92 2.19
C TYR A 357 10.34 9.42 3.52
N SER A 358 11.04 9.20 4.63
CA SER A 358 10.61 9.71 5.94
C SER A 358 10.60 11.24 6.01
N ARG A 359 11.57 11.92 5.38
CA ARG A 359 11.56 13.39 5.28
C ARG A 359 10.40 13.88 4.42
N ILE A 360 10.16 13.28 3.25
CA ILE A 360 9.04 13.63 2.36
C ILE A 360 7.70 13.53 3.10
N THR A 361 7.46 12.43 3.80
CA THR A 361 6.20 12.19 4.52
C THR A 361 5.99 13.15 5.69
N ILE A 362 7.04 13.46 6.45
CA ILE A 362 6.98 14.47 7.52
C ILE A 362 6.69 15.86 6.92
N CYS A 363 7.37 16.25 5.84
CA CYS A 363 7.09 17.52 5.18
C CYS A 363 5.66 17.58 4.64
N CYS A 364 5.17 16.53 4.00
CA CYS A 364 3.78 16.42 3.55
C CYS A 364 2.79 16.54 4.72
N THR A 365 3.11 15.94 5.86
CA THR A 365 2.31 16.07 7.10
C THR A 365 2.21 17.53 7.54
N ILE A 366 3.32 18.26 7.50
CA ILE A 366 3.37 19.70 7.81
C ILE A 366 2.55 20.50 6.79
N LEU A 367 2.78 20.30 5.49
CA LEU A 367 2.07 21.01 4.41
C LEU A 367 0.56 20.80 4.49
N GLY A 368 0.12 19.55 4.72
CA GLY A 368 -1.29 19.22 4.90
C GLY A 368 -1.94 19.92 6.10
N ARG A 369 -1.21 20.10 7.21
CA ARG A 369 -1.72 20.85 8.37
C ARG A 369 -1.69 22.36 8.18
N LEU A 370 -0.66 22.91 7.53
CA LEU A 370 -0.59 24.33 7.20
C LEU A 370 -1.74 24.73 6.27
N HIS A 371 -2.07 23.88 5.28
CA HIS A 371 -3.17 24.12 4.35
C HIS A 371 -4.54 24.16 5.05
N LYS A 372 -4.79 23.28 6.03
CA LYS A 372 -6.04 23.27 6.82
C LYS A 372 -6.24 24.56 7.65
N ASN A 373 -5.17 25.29 7.94
CA ASN A 373 -5.18 26.50 8.76
C ASN A 373 -4.98 27.78 7.91
N ALA A 374 -5.75 27.91 6.83
CA ALA A 374 -5.66 29.00 5.83
C ALA A 374 -5.74 30.44 6.40
N ASN A 375 -6.13 30.62 7.66
CA ASN A 375 -6.23 31.92 8.34
C ASN A 375 -4.90 32.46 8.89
N THR A 376 -3.77 31.78 8.69
CA THR A 376 -2.46 32.23 9.21
C THR A 376 -1.52 32.61 8.07
N PRO A 377 -0.82 33.77 8.12
CA PRO A 377 0.26 34.10 7.18
C PRO A 377 1.47 33.19 7.44
N CYS A 378 1.35 31.93 7.05
CA CYS A 378 2.38 30.90 7.18
C CYS A 378 3.16 30.68 5.87
N LEU A 379 3.06 31.61 4.91
CA LEU A 379 3.64 31.50 3.58
C LEU A 379 5.16 31.21 3.62
N ALA A 380 5.91 31.88 4.51
CA ALA A 380 7.35 31.65 4.64
C ALA A 380 7.68 30.23 5.14
N VAL A 381 6.93 29.73 6.12
CA VAL A 381 7.10 28.36 6.64
C VAL A 381 6.71 27.35 5.57
N MET A 382 5.62 27.59 4.85
CA MET A 382 5.17 26.73 3.75
C MET A 382 6.22 26.69 2.63
N ASP A 383 6.77 27.83 2.22
CA ASP A 383 7.80 27.93 1.19
C ASP A 383 9.06 27.15 1.57
N GLU A 384 9.54 27.29 2.81
CA GLU A 384 10.70 26.53 3.31
C GLU A 384 10.43 25.02 3.36
N VAL A 385 9.24 24.58 3.78
CA VAL A 385 8.88 23.16 3.80
C VAL A 385 8.77 22.60 2.38
N VAL A 386 8.21 23.37 1.44
CA VAL A 386 8.17 23.01 0.01
C VAL A 386 9.57 22.87 -0.55
N ARG A 387 10.46 23.83 -0.30
CA ARG A 387 11.87 23.80 -0.73
C ARG A 387 12.56 22.52 -0.26
N ARG A 388 12.45 22.18 1.03
CA ARG A 388 13.02 20.93 1.58
C ARG A 388 12.41 19.68 0.96
N THR A 389 11.11 19.70 0.69
CA THR A 389 10.41 18.58 0.03
C THR A 389 10.93 18.38 -1.38
N ALA A 390 11.04 19.47 -2.15
CA ALA A 390 11.59 19.49 -3.50
C ALA A 390 13.01 18.91 -3.55
N GLU A 391 13.92 19.42 -2.72
CA GLU A 391 15.31 18.92 -2.63
C GLU A 391 15.34 17.42 -2.33
N THR A 392 14.55 16.98 -1.35
CA THR A 392 14.51 15.57 -0.96
C THR A 392 13.95 14.67 -2.06
N ILE A 393 12.94 15.12 -2.80
CA ILE A 393 12.39 14.38 -3.93
C ILE A 393 13.41 14.29 -5.05
N SER A 394 14.11 15.37 -5.40
CA SER A 394 15.18 15.33 -6.39
C SER A 394 16.28 14.34 -6.00
N ASP A 395 16.71 14.33 -4.73
CA ASP A 395 17.68 13.37 -4.20
C ASP A 395 17.14 11.93 -4.26
N GLN A 396 15.87 11.72 -3.88
CA GLN A 396 15.21 10.41 -3.94
C GLN A 396 15.20 9.85 -5.37
N LEU A 397 14.78 10.66 -6.35
CA LEU A 397 14.71 10.27 -7.76
C LEU A 397 16.11 10.01 -8.35
N ASP A 398 17.10 10.78 -7.91
CA ASP A 398 18.50 10.60 -8.31
C ASP A 398 19.09 9.29 -7.76
N VAL A 399 18.88 9.00 -6.48
CA VAL A 399 19.35 7.76 -5.83
C VAL A 399 18.77 6.53 -6.54
N VAL A 400 17.44 6.48 -6.75
CA VAL A 400 16.79 5.30 -7.37
C VAL A 400 17.13 5.15 -8.85
N SER A 401 17.36 6.26 -9.58
CA SER A 401 17.67 6.20 -11.01
C SER A 401 19.11 5.75 -11.28
N ARG A 402 20.07 6.12 -10.42
CA ARG A 402 21.50 5.79 -10.57
C ARG A 402 21.85 4.38 -10.10
N SER A 403 21.17 3.86 -9.09
CA SER A 403 21.56 2.58 -8.48
C SER A 403 21.19 1.39 -9.36
N LYS A 404 22.17 0.56 -9.77
CA LYS A 404 21.87 -0.62 -10.59
C LYS A 404 21.18 -1.70 -9.76
N SER A 405 21.66 -1.91 -8.53
CA SER A 405 21.07 -2.90 -7.63
C SER A 405 19.61 -2.57 -7.30
N TYR A 406 19.31 -1.29 -6.98
CA TYR A 406 17.94 -0.89 -6.69
C TYR A 406 17.02 -1.17 -7.87
N ARG A 407 17.43 -0.78 -9.09
CA ARG A 407 16.64 -1.01 -10.31
C ARG A 407 16.34 -2.49 -10.55
N TRP A 408 17.32 -3.36 -10.34
CA TRP A 408 17.12 -4.80 -10.53
C TRP A 408 16.15 -5.37 -9.49
N HIS A 409 16.33 -5.02 -8.22
CA HIS A 409 15.49 -5.51 -7.12
C HIS A 409 14.10 -4.87 -7.07
N PHE A 410 13.89 -3.69 -7.65
CA PHE A 410 12.63 -2.96 -7.54
C PHE A 410 11.44 -3.68 -8.19
N ARG A 411 11.68 -4.55 -9.18
CA ARG A 411 10.63 -5.44 -9.72
C ARG A 411 10.04 -6.38 -8.65
N TRP A 412 10.84 -6.68 -7.62
CA TRP A 412 10.49 -7.50 -6.47
C TRP A 412 9.96 -6.71 -5.28
N ALA A 413 9.85 -5.39 -5.42
CA ALA A 413 9.38 -4.53 -4.35
C ALA A 413 7.93 -4.89 -3.96
N PRO A 414 7.59 -4.90 -2.66
CA PRO A 414 6.22 -4.99 -2.22
C PRO A 414 5.42 -3.79 -2.71
N THR A 415 4.11 -3.95 -2.82
CA THR A 415 3.22 -2.96 -3.41
C THR A 415 3.34 -1.58 -2.78
N TYR A 416 3.49 -1.51 -1.45
CA TYR A 416 3.64 -0.23 -0.75
C TYR A 416 4.87 0.54 -1.24
N SER A 417 5.98 -0.14 -1.55
CA SER A 417 7.21 0.50 -2.02
C SER A 417 7.03 1.10 -3.41
N ALA A 418 6.30 0.40 -4.28
CA ALA A 418 5.92 0.92 -5.59
C ALA A 418 4.99 2.13 -5.49
N LEU A 419 3.96 2.05 -4.64
CA LEU A 419 3.06 3.16 -4.35
C LEU A 419 3.81 4.38 -3.80
N MET A 420 4.82 4.17 -2.95
CA MET A 420 5.62 5.26 -2.41
C MET A 420 6.49 5.95 -3.45
N LEU A 421 7.05 5.19 -4.39
CA LEU A 421 7.78 5.76 -5.51
C LEU A 421 6.83 6.55 -6.42
N THR A 422 5.66 6.00 -6.75
CA THR A 422 4.62 6.67 -7.52
C THR A 422 4.20 7.98 -6.88
N PHE A 423 3.92 7.99 -5.57
CA PHE A 423 3.61 9.20 -4.81
C PHE A 423 4.71 10.25 -4.95
N SER A 424 5.99 9.85 -4.85
CA SER A 424 7.12 10.77 -4.97
C SER A 424 7.21 11.39 -6.37
N LEU A 425 6.94 10.62 -7.43
CA LEU A 425 6.91 11.12 -8.81
C LEU A 425 5.76 12.09 -9.06
N VAL A 426 4.55 11.72 -8.61
CA VAL A 426 3.35 12.56 -8.69
C VAL A 426 3.57 13.88 -7.96
N LEU A 427 4.10 13.80 -6.74
CA LEU A 427 4.41 14.98 -5.93
C LEU A 427 5.47 15.85 -6.60
N ALA A 428 6.52 15.26 -7.19
CA ALA A 428 7.53 16.01 -7.96
C ALA A 428 6.91 16.86 -9.06
N LEU A 429 6.04 16.26 -9.89
CA LEU A 429 5.36 16.96 -10.99
C LEU A 429 4.46 18.08 -10.46
N GLN A 430 3.74 17.85 -9.36
CA GLN A 430 2.90 18.88 -8.75
C GLN A 430 3.73 20.04 -8.19
N LEU A 431 4.83 19.74 -7.50
CA LEU A 431 5.72 20.75 -6.95
C LEU A 431 6.38 21.57 -8.08
N ALA A 432 6.82 20.94 -9.16
CA ALA A 432 7.41 21.64 -10.31
C ALA A 432 6.41 22.56 -11.03
N ASN A 433 5.13 22.18 -11.09
CA ASN A 433 4.08 23.01 -11.66
C ASN A 433 3.64 24.16 -10.74
N ARG A 434 3.60 23.94 -9.42
CA ARG A 434 3.12 24.94 -8.43
C ARG A 434 4.22 25.87 -7.92
N TRP A 435 5.44 25.37 -7.81
CA TRP A 435 6.60 26.06 -7.24
C TRP A 435 7.83 25.92 -8.15
N PRO A 436 7.79 26.52 -9.36
CA PRO A 436 8.91 26.43 -10.31
C PRO A 436 10.21 27.05 -9.80
N GLY A 437 10.17 27.86 -8.72
CA GLY A 437 11.36 28.39 -8.06
C GLY A 437 12.18 27.34 -7.29
N HIS A 438 11.56 26.22 -6.90
CA HIS A 438 12.21 25.15 -6.13
C HIS A 438 12.46 23.89 -6.96
N LEU A 439 11.67 23.65 -8.01
CA LEU A 439 11.87 22.56 -8.97
C LEU A 439 11.77 23.06 -10.40
N ASP A 440 12.83 22.88 -11.17
CA ASP A 440 12.80 23.10 -12.60
C ASP A 440 11.90 22.05 -13.28
N LYS A 441 10.88 22.51 -14.00
CA LYS A 441 9.90 21.64 -14.64
C LYS A 441 10.53 20.69 -15.66
N ALA A 442 11.41 21.19 -16.52
CA ALA A 442 12.03 20.39 -17.57
C ALA A 442 12.97 19.31 -17.02
N GLN A 443 13.75 19.63 -15.98
CA GLN A 443 14.58 18.68 -15.26
C GLN A 443 13.74 17.65 -14.51
N THR A 444 12.69 18.10 -13.82
CA THR A 444 11.79 17.21 -13.07
C THR A 444 11.14 16.20 -13.99
N GLU A 445 10.57 16.63 -15.12
CA GLU A 445 9.96 15.70 -16.07
C GLU A 445 10.99 14.71 -16.67
N ARG A 446 12.25 15.13 -16.89
CA ARG A 446 13.31 14.22 -17.32
C ARG A 446 13.64 13.18 -16.26
N GLN A 447 13.77 13.57 -14.99
CA GLN A 447 14.00 12.64 -13.88
C GLN A 447 12.81 11.67 -13.73
N VAL A 448 11.58 12.18 -13.78
CA VAL A 448 10.36 11.37 -13.69
C VAL A 448 10.31 10.35 -14.83
N ARG A 449 10.60 10.72 -16.09
CA ARG A 449 10.67 9.77 -17.21
C ARG A 449 11.75 8.70 -17.01
N SER A 450 12.90 9.06 -16.44
CA SER A 450 13.98 8.10 -16.13
C SER A 450 13.56 7.05 -15.10
N VAL A 451 12.82 7.48 -14.07
CA VAL A 451 12.33 6.62 -12.98
C VAL A 451 11.05 5.86 -13.37
N LEU A 452 10.24 6.39 -14.29
CA LEU A 452 9.04 5.72 -14.81
C LEU A 452 9.38 4.36 -15.44
N GLY A 453 10.53 4.24 -16.12
CA GLY A 453 11.02 2.96 -16.62
C GLY A 453 11.31 1.92 -15.51
N LEU A 454 11.42 2.33 -14.24
CA LEU A 454 11.49 1.42 -13.10
C LEU A 454 10.14 0.91 -12.67
N LEU A 455 9.14 1.80 -12.63
CA LEU A 455 7.76 1.42 -12.35
C LEU A 455 7.21 0.47 -13.43
N GLU A 456 7.63 0.64 -14.68
CA GLU A 456 7.28 -0.26 -15.78
C GLU A 456 7.75 -1.71 -15.58
N MET A 457 8.84 -1.92 -14.83
CA MET A 457 9.31 -3.26 -14.48
C MET A 457 8.52 -3.90 -13.34
N HIS A 458 7.69 -3.14 -12.64
CA HIS A 458 6.91 -3.64 -11.50
C HIS A 458 5.59 -4.25 -12.01
N PRO A 459 5.06 -5.32 -11.38
CA PRO A 459 3.82 -5.97 -11.88
C PRO A 459 2.58 -5.05 -11.91
N TYR A 460 2.61 -3.94 -11.17
CA TYR A 460 1.46 -3.05 -10.95
C TYR A 460 1.42 -1.94 -12.00
N GLN A 461 0.95 -2.28 -13.19
CA GLN A 461 0.96 -1.39 -14.35
C GLN A 461 0.00 -0.18 -14.22
N SER A 462 -1.01 -0.25 -13.35
CA SER A 462 -1.92 0.89 -13.10
C SER A 462 -1.17 2.15 -12.64
N LEU A 463 -0.11 1.96 -11.83
CA LEU A 463 0.75 3.03 -11.31
C LEU A 463 1.48 3.77 -12.44
N VAL A 464 1.95 3.03 -13.44
CA VAL A 464 2.63 3.59 -14.62
C VAL A 464 1.69 4.49 -15.40
N LEU A 465 0.46 4.02 -15.64
CA LEU A 465 -0.56 4.78 -16.36
C LEU A 465 -0.91 6.09 -15.66
N GLN A 466 -0.95 6.11 -14.32
CA GLN A 466 -1.20 7.34 -13.57
C GLN A 466 -0.08 8.38 -13.77
N VAL A 467 1.19 7.97 -13.63
CA VAL A 467 2.32 8.89 -13.80
C VAL A 467 2.42 9.38 -15.24
N ARG A 468 2.16 8.53 -16.23
CA ARG A 468 2.11 8.92 -17.66
C ARG A 468 1.03 9.97 -17.92
N ARG A 469 -0.19 9.77 -17.44
CA ARG A 469 -1.28 10.75 -17.55
C ARG A 469 -0.90 12.11 -16.94
N MET A 470 -0.21 12.12 -15.81
CA MET A 470 0.27 13.37 -15.20
C MET A 470 1.40 14.04 -15.96
N LEU A 471 2.33 13.27 -16.55
CA LEU A 471 3.38 13.81 -17.40
C LEU A 471 2.81 14.49 -18.66
N GLU A 472 1.81 13.87 -19.28
CA GLU A 472 1.13 14.42 -20.47
C GLU A 472 0.46 15.75 -20.14
N ARG A 473 -0.29 15.82 -19.05
CA ARG A 473 -0.94 17.07 -18.59
C ARG A 473 0.05 18.14 -18.17
N SER A 474 1.13 17.75 -17.48
CA SER A 474 2.22 18.67 -17.14
C SER A 474 2.77 19.35 -18.40
N ALA A 475 2.90 18.63 -19.51
CA ALA A 475 3.37 19.21 -20.77
C ALA A 475 2.36 20.20 -21.40
N GLU A 476 1.06 19.99 -21.21
CA GLU A 476 -0.01 20.86 -21.74
C GLU A 476 -0.18 22.16 -20.93
N GLU A 477 0.06 22.12 -19.62
CA GLU A 477 -0.13 23.26 -18.71
C GLU A 477 1.02 24.29 -18.78
N GLY A 478 0.98 25.15 -19.80
CA GLY A 478 1.82 26.35 -19.92
C GLY A 478 1.34 27.58 -19.14
N LEU A 479 0.37 27.46 -18.22
CA LEU A 479 -0.31 28.59 -17.59
C LEU A 479 0.44 29.17 -16.37
N PRO A 480 0.67 30.51 -16.29
CA PRO A 480 1.40 31.17 -15.20
C PRO A 480 0.77 30.98 -13.82
N TRP A 481 1.60 30.63 -12.83
CA TRP A 481 1.22 30.41 -11.42
C TRP A 481 0.44 31.58 -10.79
N GLN A 482 0.66 32.81 -11.27
CA GLN A 482 0.04 34.03 -10.77
C GLN A 482 -1.48 34.08 -10.97
N GLN A 483 -2.03 33.35 -11.95
CA GLN A 483 -3.48 33.29 -12.19
C GLN A 483 -4.19 32.26 -11.31
N ARG A 484 -3.49 31.23 -10.81
CA ARG A 484 -4.07 30.16 -9.97
C ARG A 484 -4.21 30.56 -8.49
N LEU A 485 -3.42 31.53 -8.01
CA LEU A 485 -3.59 32.11 -6.68
C LEU A 485 -4.89 32.93 -6.54
N ALA A 486 -5.42 33.45 -7.65
CA ALA A 486 -6.62 34.29 -7.66
C ALA A 486 -7.94 33.50 -7.65
N THR A 487 -7.91 32.19 -7.90
CA THR A 487 -9.10 31.31 -7.93
C THR A 487 -9.29 30.53 -6.63
N TRP A 488 -8.57 30.89 -5.55
CA TRP A 488 -8.76 30.28 -4.23
C TRP A 488 -10.20 30.47 -3.75
N PRO A 489 -10.99 29.42 -3.51
CA PRO A 489 -12.21 29.56 -2.73
C PRO A 489 -11.77 29.86 -1.30
N VAL A 490 -11.96 31.11 -0.86
CA VAL A 490 -12.14 31.36 0.56
C VAL A 490 -13.49 30.74 0.90
N GLU A 491 -13.51 29.50 1.36
CA GLU A 491 -14.72 28.99 2.02
C GLU A 491 -14.96 29.87 3.25
N GLU A 492 -15.92 30.80 3.13
CA GLU A 492 -16.43 31.52 4.28
C GLU A 492 -16.89 30.50 5.33
N PRO A 493 -16.52 30.67 6.60
CA PRO A 493 -16.97 29.77 7.65
C PRO A 493 -18.50 29.86 7.66
N LYS A 494 -19.17 28.74 7.38
CA LYS A 494 -20.63 28.60 7.48
C LYS A 494 -21.05 29.13 8.86
N ARG A 495 -21.59 30.36 8.90
CA ARG A 495 -22.23 30.91 10.10
C ARG A 495 -23.29 29.91 10.54
N GLY A 496 -23.21 29.50 11.80
CA GLY A 496 -24.12 28.53 12.39
C GLY A 496 -25.57 28.91 12.11
N ALA A 497 -26.23 28.12 11.26
CA ALA A 497 -27.67 28.13 11.14
C ALA A 497 -28.20 27.39 12.37
N SER A 498 -28.75 28.15 13.33
CA SER A 498 -29.55 27.59 14.42
C SER A 498 -30.70 26.79 13.80
N MET A 499 -30.71 25.48 14.01
CA MET A 499 -31.86 24.64 13.73
C MET A 499 -33.01 25.01 14.69
N GLN A 500 -33.92 25.88 14.24
CA GLN A 500 -35.30 25.82 14.69
C GLN A 500 -36.03 24.81 13.81
N SER A 501 -36.34 23.67 14.40
CA SER A 501 -37.16 22.62 13.82
C SER A 501 -38.58 23.12 13.59
N SER A 502 -39.06 23.07 12.35
CA SER A 502 -40.49 23.03 12.04
C SER A 502 -40.71 22.06 10.90
N ARG A 503 -41.17 20.87 11.27
CA ARG A 503 -41.61 19.78 10.39
C ARG A 503 -42.85 20.22 9.60
N GLN A 504 -42.80 20.17 8.27
CA GLN A 504 -43.98 19.84 7.46
C GLN A 504 -43.59 18.90 6.31
N HIS A 505 -44.23 17.74 6.33
CA HIS A 505 -44.19 16.65 5.36
C HIS A 505 -44.75 17.07 4.00
N ASN A 506 -44.16 16.57 2.92
CA ASN A 506 -44.89 16.14 1.72
C ASN A 506 -44.18 14.92 1.08
N PRO A 507 -44.92 13.93 0.53
CA PRO A 507 -44.39 12.62 0.13
C PRO A 507 -43.95 12.59 -1.36
N PRO A 508 -43.20 11.56 -1.81
CA PRO A 508 -42.63 11.50 -3.16
C PRO A 508 -43.59 10.85 -4.18
N LEU A 509 -43.52 11.29 -5.44
CA LEU A 509 -44.23 10.69 -6.57
C LEU A 509 -43.33 9.72 -7.35
N GLU A 510 -43.97 8.62 -7.77
CA GLU A 510 -43.46 7.36 -8.30
C GLU A 510 -42.88 7.40 -9.73
N MET A 511 -42.08 6.36 -9.99
CA MET A 511 -41.48 5.89 -11.23
C MET A 511 -42.44 5.79 -12.43
N GLN A 512 -41.87 5.96 -13.64
CA GLN A 512 -42.17 5.12 -14.80
C GLN A 512 -41.04 5.24 -15.86
N ALA A 513 -40.32 4.14 -16.09
CA ALA A 513 -39.71 3.82 -17.39
C ALA A 513 -40.78 3.07 -18.23
N PRO A 514 -40.67 2.89 -19.58
CA PRO A 514 -39.72 1.89 -20.12
C PRO A 514 -39.38 1.94 -21.65
N VAL A 515 -38.54 0.95 -22.03
CA VAL A 515 -38.42 0.17 -23.31
C VAL A 515 -37.75 0.76 -24.57
N ASN A 516 -36.76 -0.02 -25.02
CA ASN A 516 -35.95 -0.02 -26.25
C ASN A 516 -36.71 -0.13 -27.59
N SER A 517 -36.10 0.38 -28.66
CA SER A 517 -35.99 -0.33 -29.94
C SER A 517 -34.78 0.16 -30.75
N SER A 518 -34.34 -0.72 -31.63
CA SER A 518 -33.00 -0.95 -32.20
C SER A 518 -32.77 -0.34 -33.60
N GLU A 519 -31.55 -0.61 -34.13
CA GLU A 519 -31.08 -0.55 -35.53
C GLU A 519 -30.47 0.79 -35.98
N ASP A 520 -29.43 0.86 -36.80
CA ASP A 520 -28.33 -0.02 -37.26
C ASP A 520 -27.40 0.92 -38.07
N GLY A 521 -26.12 0.57 -38.23
CA GLY A 521 -25.29 1.08 -39.32
C GLY A 521 -24.01 1.83 -38.95
N GLY A 522 -22.88 1.13 -39.09
CA GLY A 522 -21.86 1.64 -40.03
C GLY A 522 -20.41 1.84 -39.54
N VAL A 523 -19.56 0.92 -40.00
CA VAL A 523 -18.22 1.14 -40.60
C VAL A 523 -16.96 1.23 -39.70
N LEU A 524 -16.26 0.10 -39.70
CA LEU A 524 -14.81 -0.20 -39.66
C LEU A 524 -13.81 0.97 -39.74
N GLN A 525 -12.76 0.93 -38.89
CA GLN A 525 -11.35 0.86 -39.33
C GLN A 525 -10.35 0.63 -38.17
N HIS A 526 -9.44 -0.32 -38.41
CA HIS A 526 -8.08 -0.51 -37.85
C HIS A 526 -7.87 -0.52 -36.32
N THR A 527 -7.57 -1.71 -35.78
CA THR A 527 -6.88 -1.84 -34.49
C THR A 527 -5.67 -2.77 -34.65
N GLU A 528 -4.49 -2.21 -34.37
CA GLU A 528 -3.23 -2.92 -34.22
C GLU A 528 -3.29 -3.91 -33.06
N CYS A 529 -2.55 -5.00 -33.22
CA CYS A 529 -2.46 -6.12 -32.30
C CYS A 529 -1.80 -5.66 -30.97
N THR A 530 -2.58 -5.47 -29.91
CA THR A 530 -2.09 -5.24 -28.55
C THR A 530 -2.23 -6.51 -27.72
N ASP A 531 -1.15 -6.89 -27.04
CA ASP A 531 -1.00 -8.01 -26.10
C ASP A 531 -2.23 -8.15 -25.18
N SER A 532 -3.00 -9.23 -25.35
CA SER A 532 -4.20 -9.50 -24.56
C SER A 532 -3.90 -10.39 -23.35
N SER A 533 -3.08 -9.91 -22.42
CA SER A 533 -3.10 -10.40 -21.04
C SER A 533 -4.02 -9.49 -20.23
N ASN A 534 -5.16 -9.98 -19.76
CA ASN A 534 -6.11 -9.18 -18.98
C ASN A 534 -5.49 -8.82 -17.61
N PRO A 535 -5.06 -7.56 -17.37
CA PRO A 535 -4.33 -7.19 -16.16
C PRO A 535 -5.19 -7.34 -14.88
N GLU A 536 -6.53 -7.37 -15.01
CA GLU A 536 -7.44 -7.57 -13.88
C GLU A 536 -7.34 -8.97 -13.24
N LEU A 537 -6.86 -9.99 -13.96
CA LEU A 537 -6.76 -11.35 -13.43
C LEU A 537 -5.56 -11.56 -12.51
N GLU A 538 -4.47 -10.80 -12.67
CA GLU A 538 -3.22 -10.99 -11.89
C GLU A 538 -3.17 -10.21 -10.56
N ASN A 539 -4.24 -9.45 -10.30
CA ASN A 539 -4.30 -8.58 -9.14
C ASN A 539 -4.84 -9.31 -7.91
N LEU A 540 -4.10 -9.17 -6.80
CA LEU A 540 -4.46 -9.68 -5.47
C LEU A 540 -5.61 -8.88 -4.83
N ASP A 541 -6.44 -8.25 -5.65
CA ASP A 541 -7.51 -7.33 -5.28
C ASP A 541 -8.66 -8.02 -4.53
N TRP A 542 -8.79 -9.33 -4.73
CA TRP A 542 -9.71 -10.20 -4.01
C TRP A 542 -9.40 -10.32 -2.51
N LEU A 543 -8.20 -9.95 -2.08
CA LEU A 543 -7.84 -9.81 -0.66
C LEU A 543 -8.51 -8.61 0.01
N SER A 544 -9.19 -7.75 -0.76
CA SER A 544 -10.06 -6.71 -0.22
C SER A 544 -11.35 -7.30 0.37
N GLY A 545 -11.82 -6.69 1.46
CA GLY A 545 -12.94 -7.20 2.24
C GLY A 545 -14.24 -7.36 1.45
N GLY A 546 -14.41 -6.62 0.34
CA GLY A 546 -15.58 -6.74 -0.53
C GLY A 546 -15.62 -8.04 -1.34
N SER A 547 -14.46 -8.61 -1.72
CA SER A 547 -14.40 -9.90 -2.42
C SER A 547 -14.31 -11.08 -1.47
N ILE A 548 -13.70 -10.89 -0.30
CA ILE A 548 -13.80 -11.87 0.78
C ILE A 548 -15.27 -11.98 1.14
N LEU A 549 -15.96 -10.92 1.59
CA LEU A 549 -17.37 -10.97 1.99
C LEU A 549 -18.36 -11.22 0.84
N GLY A 550 -18.06 -10.82 -0.40
CA GLY A 550 -18.93 -11.07 -1.56
C GLY A 550 -19.16 -12.56 -1.85
N ASN A 551 -18.17 -13.40 -1.56
CA ASN A 551 -18.31 -14.86 -1.59
C ASN A 551 -19.01 -15.42 -0.34
N TRP A 552 -19.04 -14.69 0.78
CA TRP A 552 -19.78 -15.09 1.99
C TRP A 552 -21.29 -14.96 1.77
N THR A 553 -21.73 -13.93 1.04
CA THR A 553 -23.15 -13.76 0.65
C THR A 553 -23.66 -14.81 -0.34
N LEU A 554 -22.78 -15.54 -1.05
CA LEU A 554 -23.18 -16.62 -1.96
C LEU A 554 -23.12 -18.02 -1.31
N LEU A 555 -22.43 -18.16 -0.17
CA LEU A 555 -22.40 -19.41 0.61
C LEU A 555 -23.45 -19.43 1.73
N GLU A 556 -23.97 -18.29 2.17
CA GLU A 556 -25.07 -18.22 3.16
C GLU A 556 -26.50 -18.31 2.57
N LEU A 557 -26.65 -18.43 1.25
CA LEU A 557 -27.95 -18.68 0.59
C LEU A 557 -28.18 -20.16 0.24
N GLY A 558 -27.36 -21.05 0.80
CA GLY A 558 -27.36 -22.49 0.53
C GLY A 558 -27.53 -23.35 1.78
N ASN A 559 -28.34 -22.95 2.76
CA ASN A 559 -29.01 -23.91 3.65
C ASN A 559 -30.16 -23.22 4.39
N SER A 560 -31.37 -23.62 4.02
CA SER A 560 -32.61 -23.32 4.70
C SER A 560 -32.58 -23.82 6.15
N MET A 561 -32.86 -22.95 7.12
CA MET A 561 -33.89 -23.19 8.15
C MET A 561 -34.20 -21.87 8.85
N SER A 562 -35.46 -21.46 8.70
CA SER A 562 -36.11 -20.28 9.24
C SER A 562 -36.13 -20.31 10.75
N TYR A 563 -35.72 -19.23 11.45
CA TYR A 563 -36.22 -18.96 12.79
C TYR A 563 -36.47 -17.46 13.04
N ASP A 564 -37.59 -17.29 13.74
CA ASP A 564 -38.47 -16.16 14.01
C ASP A 564 -37.82 -14.98 14.76
N MET A 565 -38.01 -13.76 14.25
CA MET A 565 -37.53 -12.47 14.80
C MET A 565 -38.62 -11.82 15.68
N SER A 566 -39.24 -12.59 16.57
CA SER A 566 -40.31 -12.09 17.45
C SER A 566 -40.11 -12.39 18.93
N MET A 567 -38.91 -12.26 19.48
CA MET A 567 -38.75 -12.13 20.94
C MET A 567 -37.75 -11.04 21.31
N PHE A 568 -38.12 -10.28 22.35
CA PHE A 568 -37.34 -9.25 23.07
C PHE A 568 -37.45 -7.81 22.56
N GLY A 569 -38.70 -7.31 22.60
CA GLY A 569 -38.98 -5.92 23.01
C GLY A 569 -39.61 -5.89 24.40
N GLY A 570 -39.03 -5.11 25.32
CA GLY A 570 -39.80 -4.38 26.34
C GLY A 570 -39.85 -4.91 27.78
N ASN A 571 -39.22 -4.13 28.67
CA ASN A 571 -39.60 -3.77 30.05
C ASN A 571 -39.36 -4.75 31.22
N GLY A 572 -38.42 -4.35 32.10
CA GLY A 572 -38.82 -3.96 33.46
C GLY A 572 -38.28 -4.76 34.65
N ALA A 573 -37.49 -4.04 35.46
CA ALA A 573 -37.33 -4.13 36.92
C ALA A 573 -36.31 -5.11 37.55
N ILE A 574 -35.40 -4.46 38.30
CA ILE A 574 -34.33 -4.88 39.25
C ILE A 574 -33.01 -5.30 38.63
#